data_AF-A0A914IF92-F1
#
_entry.id   AF-A0A914IF92-F1
#
_cell.length_a   1.000
_cell.length_b   1.000
_cell.length_c   1.000
_cell.angle_alpha   90.00
_cell.angle_beta   90.00
_cell.angle_gamma   90.00
#
_symmetry.space_group_name_H-M   'P 1'
#
loop_
_entity.id
_entity.type
_entity.pdbx_description
1 polymer ?
#
loop_
_entity_poly.entity_id
_entity_poly.type
_entity_poly.pdbx_seq_one_letter_code
_entity_poly.pdbx_strand_id
1 'polypeptide(L)'
;MVPLTTALSKLLNCKPENLAEYLNNPEAVNKATVYLGGKKLKTTYLSRDGTTKDVKFGNFSLKSASDTYAFEGFLGMFCHHFSLSNYHPPVSEVKVHQYFYIKHRIRLLYPQLKCVVEYHNKGHSKYYPLGKFYT
;
A
#
# COMPACT_ATOMS: atom_id res chain seq x y z
N MET A 1 -12.17 -9.40 12.30
CA MET A 1 -11.01 -8.69 11.69
C MET A 1 -11.34 -7.21 11.61
N VAL A 2 -10.47 -6.30 12.07
CA VAL A 2 -10.74 -4.85 12.07
C VAL A 2 -9.99 -4.19 10.90
N PRO A 3 -10.65 -3.37 10.05
CA PRO A 3 -9.96 -2.63 8.99
C PRO A 3 -8.86 -1.74 9.56
N LEU A 4 -7.69 -1.76 8.92
CA LEU A 4 -6.54 -1.00 9.38
C LEU A 4 -6.81 0.51 9.42
N THR A 5 -7.57 1.03 8.45
CA THR A 5 -8.03 2.43 8.44
C THR A 5 -8.82 2.78 9.70
N THR A 6 -9.74 1.92 10.14
CA THR A 6 -10.51 2.13 11.37
C THR A 6 -9.62 2.09 12.61
N ALA A 7 -8.68 1.14 12.69
CA ALA A 7 -7.76 1.03 13.82
C ALA A 7 -6.86 2.28 13.95
N LEU A 8 -6.30 2.75 12.83
CA LEU A 8 -5.47 3.95 12.80
C LEU A 8 -6.26 5.22 13.10
N SER A 9 -7.47 5.34 12.58
CA SER A 9 -8.35 6.49 12.87
C SER A 9 -8.66 6.60 14.37
N LYS A 10 -8.94 5.47 15.03
CA LYS A 10 -9.13 5.42 16.48
C LYS A 10 -7.86 5.80 17.26
N LEU A 11 -6.70 5.28 16.84
CA LEU A 11 -5.41 5.57 17.50
C LEU A 11 -5.03 7.06 17.44
N LEU A 12 -5.30 7.68 16.30
CA LEU A 12 -4.98 9.08 16.02
C LEU A 12 -6.09 10.05 16.41
N ASN A 13 -7.19 9.53 16.98
CA ASN A 13 -8.38 10.30 17.34
C ASN A 13 -8.89 11.18 16.19
N CYS A 14 -8.99 10.59 14.99
CA CYS A 14 -9.46 11.28 13.79
C CYS A 14 -10.54 10.47 13.06
N LYS A 15 -11.24 11.13 12.14
CA LYS A 15 -12.18 10.44 11.23
C LYS A 15 -11.39 9.73 10.10
N PRO A 16 -11.87 8.58 9.58
CA PRO A 16 -11.21 7.88 8.47
C PRO A 16 -10.97 8.73 7.22
N GLU A 17 -11.85 9.69 6.95
CA GLU A 17 -11.75 10.64 5.84
C GLU A 17 -10.52 11.55 5.97
N ASN A 18 -10.16 11.94 7.20
CA ASN A 18 -9.06 12.86 7.50
C ASN A 18 -7.74 12.12 7.72
N LEU A 19 -7.74 10.78 7.68
CA LEU A 19 -6.57 9.96 8.00
C LEU A 19 -5.37 10.29 7.11
N ALA A 20 -5.59 10.74 5.87
CA ALA A 20 -4.53 11.17 4.96
C ALA A 20 -3.70 12.33 5.51
N GLU A 21 -4.37 13.35 6.05
CA GLU A 21 -3.72 14.54 6.60
C GLU A 21 -2.88 14.17 7.83
N TYR A 22 -3.44 13.34 8.71
CA TYR A 22 -2.73 12.88 9.91
C TYR A 22 -1.52 12.02 9.55
N LEU A 23 -1.63 11.13 8.56
CA LEU A 23 -0.49 10.32 8.10
C LEU A 23 0.57 11.13 7.32
N ASN A 24 0.35 12.43 7.08
CA ASN A 24 1.39 13.34 6.61
C ASN A 24 2.15 14.02 7.75
N ASN A 25 1.62 14.00 8.98
CA ASN A 25 2.32 14.50 10.16
C ASN A 25 3.32 13.45 10.69
N PRO A 26 4.62 13.79 10.83
CA PRO A 26 5.64 12.88 11.34
C PRO A 26 5.32 12.25 12.71
N GLU A 27 4.73 12.99 13.64
CA GLU A 27 4.41 12.49 14.98
C GLU A 27 3.31 11.43 14.94
N ALA A 28 2.26 11.68 14.14
CA ALA A 28 1.16 10.74 13.94
C ALA A 28 1.64 9.48 13.20
N VAL A 29 2.52 9.63 12.21
CA VAL A 29 3.18 8.50 11.53
C VAL A 29 3.98 7.69 12.54
N ASN A 30 4.80 8.33 13.38
CA ASN A 30 5.60 7.64 14.38
C ASN A 30 4.71 6.84 15.35
N LYS A 31 3.64 7.47 15.87
CA LYS A 31 2.66 6.81 16.74
C LYS A 31 2.01 5.60 16.07
N ALA A 32 1.63 5.73 14.80
CA ALA A 32 1.07 4.64 14.00
C ALA A 32 2.10 3.53 13.76
N THR A 33 3.34 3.86 13.43
CA THR A 33 4.44 2.92 13.20
C THR A 33 4.74 2.10 14.45
N VAL A 34 4.84 2.75 15.62
CA VAL A 34 5.03 2.05 16.90
C VAL A 34 3.85 1.13 17.21
N TYR A 35 2.62 1.60 16.99
CA TYR A 35 1.42 0.78 17.19
C TYR A 35 1.38 -0.46 16.29
N LEU A 36 1.81 -0.34 15.03
CA LEU A 36 1.82 -1.46 14.08
C LEU A 36 3.05 -2.36 14.22
N GLY A 37 4.12 -1.88 14.88
CA GLY A 37 5.31 -2.65 15.20
C GLY A 37 4.97 -3.97 15.90
N GLY A 38 5.35 -5.09 15.28
CA GLY A 38 5.11 -6.43 15.83
C GLY A 38 3.68 -6.98 15.67
N LYS A 39 2.73 -6.21 15.13
CA LYS A 39 1.38 -6.72 14.84
C LYS A 39 1.35 -7.54 13.55
N LYS A 40 0.53 -8.59 13.55
CA LYS A 40 0.22 -9.37 12.34
C LYS A 40 -0.84 -8.62 11.53
N LEU A 41 -0.45 -8.14 10.35
CA LEU A 41 -1.38 -7.55 9.39
C LEU A 41 -1.78 -8.60 8.37
N LYS A 42 -2.99 -8.49 7.81
CA LYS A 42 -3.50 -9.39 6.79
C LYS A 42 -4.27 -8.59 5.74
N THR A 43 -4.10 -8.94 4.47
CA THR A 43 -4.85 -8.32 3.37
C THR A 43 -6.32 -8.73 3.45
N THR A 44 -7.21 -7.78 3.19
CA THR A 44 -8.66 -8.06 3.07
C THR A 44 -9.04 -8.56 1.68
N TYR A 45 -8.19 -8.32 0.68
CA TYR A 45 -8.40 -8.81 -0.67
C TYR A 45 -7.77 -10.18 -0.87
N LEU A 46 -8.37 -10.95 -1.79
CA LEU A 46 -7.87 -12.25 -2.19
C LEU A 46 -6.81 -12.09 -3.28
N SER A 47 -5.75 -12.89 -3.14
CA SER A 47 -4.80 -13.14 -4.20
C SER A 47 -5.43 -14.03 -5.29
N ARG A 48 -4.75 -14.21 -6.43
CA ARG A 48 -5.29 -14.98 -7.57
C ARG A 48 -5.60 -16.43 -7.23
N ASP A 49 -4.91 -16.98 -6.24
CA ASP A 49 -5.08 -18.30 -5.66
C ASP A 49 -6.18 -18.37 -4.58
N GLY A 50 -6.94 -17.28 -4.39
CA GLY A 50 -8.04 -17.23 -3.42
C GLY A 50 -7.59 -17.05 -1.97
N THR A 51 -6.29 -16.81 -1.71
CA THR A 51 -5.77 -16.66 -0.34
C THR A 51 -5.58 -15.20 0.07
N THR A 52 -5.78 -14.91 1.36
CA THR A 52 -5.36 -13.63 1.96
C THR A 52 -3.90 -13.71 2.36
N LYS A 53 -3.15 -12.63 2.19
CA LYS A 53 -1.73 -12.59 2.54
C LYS A 53 -1.51 -11.96 3.91
N ASP A 54 -0.68 -12.60 4.74
CA ASP A 54 -0.11 -11.95 5.92
C ASP A 54 0.98 -10.95 5.49
N VAL A 55 0.93 -9.76 6.07
CA VAL A 55 1.80 -8.63 5.75
C VAL A 55 2.66 -8.32 6.96
N LYS A 56 3.99 -8.32 6.77
CA LYS A 56 4.91 -7.84 7.79
C LYS A 56 5.04 -6.31 7.66
N PHE A 57 4.56 -5.60 8.67
CA PHE A 57 4.70 -4.14 8.71
C PHE A 57 6.17 -3.75 8.81
N GLY A 58 6.65 -2.96 7.84
CA GLY A 58 7.95 -2.30 7.87
C GLY A 58 7.81 -0.82 8.22
N ASN A 59 7.06 -0.08 7.40
CA ASN A 59 6.80 1.35 7.59
C ASN A 59 5.59 1.80 6.75
N PHE A 60 5.31 3.10 6.72
CA PHE A 60 4.44 3.72 5.72
C PHE A 60 5.25 4.26 4.52
N SER A 61 4.62 4.34 3.35
CA SER A 61 5.23 4.96 2.18
C SER A 61 5.42 6.46 2.38
N LEU A 62 6.43 7.04 1.72
CA LEU A 62 6.66 8.48 1.77
C LEU A 62 5.53 9.27 1.11
N LYS A 63 4.95 8.72 0.03
CA LYS A 63 3.87 9.32 -0.76
C LYS A 63 2.57 8.53 -0.64
N SER A 64 1.50 9.09 -1.16
CA SER A 64 0.17 8.46 -1.28
C SER A 64 0.17 7.25 -2.24
N ALA A 65 -0.87 6.42 -2.19
CA ALA A 65 -1.03 5.32 -3.14
C ALA A 65 -1.27 5.79 -4.59
N SER A 66 -1.72 7.02 -4.80
CA SER A 66 -1.79 7.65 -6.12
C SER A 66 -0.42 8.02 -6.66
N ASP A 67 0.53 8.37 -5.79
CA ASP A 67 1.83 8.91 -6.21
C ASP A 67 2.98 7.91 -6.06
N THR A 68 2.81 6.85 -5.26
CA THR A 68 3.77 5.76 -5.10
C THR A 68 3.70 4.80 -6.29
N TYR A 69 4.87 4.44 -6.84
CA TYR A 69 4.95 3.44 -7.90
C TYR A 69 4.85 2.03 -7.29
N ALA A 70 4.13 1.13 -7.96
CA ALA A 70 3.95 -0.24 -7.49
C ALA A 70 5.26 -1.06 -7.52
N PHE A 71 6.19 -0.65 -8.38
CA PHE A 71 7.49 -1.29 -8.59
C PHE A 71 8.59 -0.24 -8.46
N GLU A 72 9.12 -0.05 -7.25
CA GLU A 72 10.27 0.82 -7.00
C GLU A 72 11.57 0.00 -6.87
N GLY A 73 12.69 0.56 -7.36
CA GLY A 73 14.02 -0.05 -7.30
C GLY A 73 14.41 -0.89 -8.52
N PHE A 74 15.40 -1.77 -8.35
CA PHE A 74 16.02 -2.57 -9.42
C PHE A 74 15.02 -3.37 -10.28
N LEU A 75 13.89 -3.80 -9.70
CA LEU A 75 12.80 -4.48 -10.43
C LEU A 75 12.02 -3.55 -11.36
N GLY A 76 11.83 -2.27 -11.02
CA GLY A 76 11.28 -1.28 -11.96
C GLY A 76 12.22 -1.08 -13.15
N MET A 77 13.53 -1.12 -12.91
CA MET A 77 14.56 -1.04 -13.95
C MET A 77 14.65 -2.32 -14.81
N PHE A 78 14.42 -3.50 -14.22
CA PHE A 78 14.40 -4.78 -14.95
C PHE A 78 13.09 -5.06 -15.69
N CYS A 79 11.94 -4.60 -15.19
CA CYS A 79 10.69 -4.61 -15.94
C CYS A 79 10.75 -3.71 -17.19
N HIS A 80 11.68 -2.75 -17.23
CA HIS A 80 12.02 -1.98 -18.43
C HIS A 80 12.77 -2.82 -19.49
N HIS A 81 13.39 -3.94 -19.08
CA HIS A 81 14.28 -4.75 -19.93
C HIS A 81 13.70 -6.13 -20.28
N PHE A 82 12.90 -6.73 -19.40
CA PHE A 82 12.31 -8.05 -19.60
C PHE A 82 10.80 -7.93 -19.74
N SER A 83 10.36 -7.81 -21.00
CA SER A 83 9.01 -8.16 -21.47
C SER A 83 7.86 -7.44 -20.77
N LEU A 84 7.50 -6.24 -21.23
CA LEU A 84 6.15 -5.62 -21.20
C LEU A 84 6.11 -4.32 -22.05
N SER A 85 6.85 -4.28 -23.17
CA SER A 85 6.95 -3.14 -24.10
C SER A 85 5.62 -2.68 -24.74
N ASN A 86 4.54 -3.45 -24.58
CA ASN A 86 3.22 -3.18 -25.17
C ASN A 86 2.17 -2.69 -24.17
N TYR A 87 2.54 -2.43 -22.91
CA TYR A 87 1.61 -1.85 -21.92
C TYR A 87 1.88 -0.35 -21.79
N HIS A 88 0.85 0.44 -22.12
CA HIS A 88 0.79 1.87 -21.80
C HIS A 88 -0.03 2.04 -20.52
N PRO A 89 0.53 2.61 -19.43
CA PRO A 89 1.93 3.05 -19.24
C PRO A 89 2.91 1.89 -18.94
N PRO A 90 4.24 2.10 -19.11
CA PRO A 90 5.25 1.10 -18.78
C PRO A 90 5.12 0.66 -17.32
N VAL A 91 5.41 -0.62 -17.05
CA VAL A 91 5.18 -1.28 -15.75
C VAL A 91 5.87 -0.55 -14.60
N SER A 92 7.02 0.05 -14.86
CA SER A 92 7.80 0.88 -13.94
C SER A 92 7.06 2.16 -13.49
N GLU A 93 6.10 2.64 -14.28
CA GLU A 93 5.33 3.85 -14.01
C GLU A 93 3.94 3.57 -13.43
N VAL A 94 3.55 2.29 -13.32
CA VAL A 94 2.25 1.93 -12.76
C VAL A 94 2.20 2.31 -11.29
N LYS A 95 1.28 3.20 -10.94
CA LYS A 95 1.04 3.62 -9.55
C LYS A 95 0.37 2.49 -8.77
N VAL A 96 0.53 2.48 -7.44
CA VAL A 96 -0.07 1.44 -6.58
C VAL A 96 -1.58 1.33 -6.81
N HIS A 97 -2.30 2.45 -6.89
CA HIS A 97 -3.75 2.40 -7.14
C HIS A 97 -4.12 1.77 -8.50
N GLN A 98 -3.35 2.05 -9.55
CA GLN A 98 -3.55 1.46 -10.88
C GLN A 98 -3.24 -0.04 -10.86
N TYR A 99 -2.14 -0.42 -10.22
CA TYR A 99 -1.74 -1.82 -10.11
C TYR A 99 -2.83 -2.68 -9.46
N PHE A 100 -3.43 -2.19 -8.37
CA PHE A 100 -4.50 -2.89 -7.68
C PHE A 100 -5.77 -2.99 -8.52
N TYR A 101 -6.09 -1.97 -9.32
CA TYR A 101 -7.21 -2.05 -10.25
C TYR A 101 -6.95 -3.03 -11.40
N ILE A 102 -5.77 -2.99 -12.02
CA ILE A 102 -5.41 -3.85 -13.15
C ILE A 102 -5.34 -5.32 -12.71
N LYS A 103 -4.64 -5.60 -11.60
CA LYS A 103 -4.34 -6.97 -11.17
C LYS A 103 -5.46 -7.60 -10.36
N HIS A 104 -6.09 -6.84 -9.46
CA HIS A 104 -7.05 -7.36 -8.49
C HIS A 104 -8.48 -6.87 -8.76
N ARG A 105 -8.71 -6.02 -9.77
CA ARG A 105 -10.01 -5.36 -10.04
C ARG A 105 -10.54 -4.55 -8.86
N ILE A 106 -9.63 -4.06 -8.02
CA ILE A 106 -9.96 -3.31 -6.82
C ILE A 106 -9.81 -1.82 -7.09
N ARG A 107 -10.90 -1.07 -6.90
CA ARG A 107 -10.88 0.39 -6.90
C ARG A 107 -10.65 0.89 -5.48
N LEU A 108 -9.56 1.64 -5.28
CA LEU A 108 -9.28 2.29 -4.00
C LEU A 108 -10.26 3.44 -3.79
N LEU A 109 -10.94 3.46 -2.63
CA LEU A 109 -11.77 4.59 -2.24
C LEU A 109 -10.95 5.80 -1.79
N TYR A 110 -9.76 5.55 -1.24
CA TYR A 110 -8.90 6.59 -0.67
C TYR A 110 -7.46 6.51 -1.26
N PRO A 111 -7.28 6.76 -2.57
CA PRO A 111 -5.96 6.70 -3.20
C PRO A 111 -4.96 7.73 -2.62
N GLN A 112 -5.45 8.79 -1.99
CA GLN A 112 -4.63 9.79 -1.30
C GLN A 112 -3.97 9.28 -0.01
N LEU A 113 -4.40 8.14 0.53
CA LEU A 113 -3.76 7.56 1.71
C LEU A 113 -2.40 6.96 1.37
N LYS A 114 -1.49 6.99 2.35
CA LYS A 114 -0.22 6.26 2.29
C LYS A 114 -0.44 4.75 2.21
N CYS A 115 0.58 4.05 1.76
CA CYS A 115 0.64 2.59 1.72
C CYS A 115 1.39 2.05 2.95
N VAL A 116 1.02 0.85 3.39
CA VAL A 116 1.89 0.03 4.22
C VAL A 116 3.01 -0.54 3.36
N VAL A 117 4.24 -0.45 3.87
CA VAL A 117 5.46 -0.96 3.24
C VAL A 117 5.87 -2.24 3.96
N GLU A 118 6.05 -3.30 3.18
CA GLU A 118 6.71 -4.52 3.62
C GLU A 118 8.10 -4.57 2.98
N TYR A 119 9.14 -4.46 3.81
CA TYR A 119 10.52 -4.60 3.36
C TYR A 119 10.83 -6.07 3.11
N HIS A 120 11.33 -6.39 1.93
CA HIS A 120 11.80 -7.73 1.58
C HIS A 120 13.33 -7.74 1.58
N ASN A 121 13.94 -8.80 2.12
CA ASN A 121 15.40 -8.96 2.26
C ASN A 121 16.19 -8.88 0.93
N LYS A 122 15.52 -8.90 -0.22
CA LYS A 122 16.13 -8.81 -1.55
C LYS A 122 16.17 -7.37 -2.13
N GLY A 123 16.03 -6.35 -1.28
CA GLY A 123 16.07 -4.94 -1.71
C GLY A 123 14.80 -4.47 -2.44
N HIS A 124 13.69 -5.19 -2.28
CA HIS A 124 12.41 -4.85 -2.89
C HIS A 124 11.39 -4.54 -1.81
N SER A 125 10.70 -3.41 -1.94
CA SER A 125 9.59 -3.04 -1.06
C SER A 125 8.27 -3.41 -1.72
N LYS A 126 7.34 -3.97 -0.96
CA LYS A 126 5.95 -4.17 -1.41
C LYS A 126 5.05 -3.13 -0.75
N TYR A 127 4.20 -2.52 -1.56
CA TYR A 127 3.28 -1.47 -1.13
C TYR A 127 1.84 -2.00 -1.09
N TYR A 128 1.19 -1.82 0.06
CA TYR A 128 -0.21 -2.20 0.27
C TYR A 128 -1.01 -0.95 0.61
N PRO A 129 -1.97 -0.54 -0.24
CA PRO A 129 -2.74 0.68 0.00
C PRO A 129 -3.60 0.55 1.25
N LEU A 130 -3.63 1.61 2.06
CA LEU A 130 -4.63 1.76 3.11
C LEU A 130 -5.95 2.11 2.46
N GLY A 131 -7.02 1.37 2.75
CA GLY A 131 -8.30 1.71 2.17
C GLY A 131 -9.45 0.79 2.54
N LYS A 132 -10.64 1.28 2.23
CA LYS A 132 -11.82 0.47 2.01
C LYS A 132 -11.88 0.18 0.50
N PHE A 133 -12.20 -1.05 0.15
CA PHE A 133 -12.28 -1.50 -1.24
C PHE A 133 -13.75 -1.71 -1.58
N TYR A 134 -14.16 -1.34 -2.80
CA TYR A 134 -15.38 -1.90 -3.37
C TYR A 134 -15.00 -3.26 -3.98
N THR A 135 -15.68 -4.30 -3.53
CA THR A 135 -15.71 -5.61 -4.18
C THR A 135 -16.85 -5.64 -5.18
#